data_AF-A0A453B540-F1
#
_entry.id   AF-A0A453B540-F1
#
_cell.length_a   1.000
_cell.length_b   1.000
_cell.length_c   1.000
_cell.angle_alpha   90.00
_cell.angle_beta   90.00
_cell.angle_gamma   90.00
#
_symmetry.space_group_name_H-M   'P 1'
#
loop_
_entity.id
_entity.type
_entity.pdbx_description
1 polymer ?
#
loop_
_entity_poly.entity_id
_entity_poly.type
_entity_poly.pdbx_seq_one_letter_code
_entity_poly.pdbx_strand_id
1 'polypeptide(L)'
;AYDSLDPVGNITIKWDVKKWSHDGYVATVSLYNYQQYRHIQAPGWKLGWVWAGKEIIWKMAGAQTTEQGDCSRFREEPPPHCCRTDPEVVDFLPGAAYSKQTPNCCKGGVLSSWGQNPANAIATFDVTVGQAGISNSSVKAPTNFTLKAPGPGYTCGPAKEVEPTKFIDKDGDGRRTTQAIKTWNVTCTYSQFGAGRSPTCCVVLSSFYNSTIVDCNKCSCGCQDNSTNPVSCIKAQLTLSGFCRARG
;
A
#
# COMPACT_ATOMS: atom_id res chain seq x y z
N ALA A 1 4.79 -10.42 -12.08
CA ALA A 1 4.93 -9.55 -13.27
C ALA A 1 4.92 -8.10 -12.82
N TYR A 2 5.88 -7.28 -13.27
CA TYR A 2 6.10 -5.90 -12.81
C TYR A 2 5.27 -4.88 -13.63
N ASP A 3 5.11 -3.66 -13.11
CA ASP A 3 4.62 -2.50 -13.88
C ASP A 3 5.61 -2.13 -15.00
N SER A 4 5.19 -2.17 -16.26
CA SER A 4 6.06 -1.87 -17.40
C SER A 4 6.49 -0.40 -17.48
N LEU A 5 5.70 0.50 -16.89
CA LEU A 5 5.98 1.95 -16.87
C LEU A 5 6.92 2.35 -15.73
N ASP A 6 7.10 1.47 -14.76
CA ASP A 6 7.96 1.69 -13.60
C ASP A 6 8.52 0.34 -13.13
N PRO A 7 9.52 -0.24 -13.84
CA PRO A 7 9.98 -1.60 -13.63
C PRO A 7 10.77 -1.83 -12.32
N VAL A 8 11.04 -0.76 -11.57
CA VAL A 8 11.79 -0.80 -10.29
C VAL A 8 11.00 -0.16 -9.14
N GLY A 9 9.86 0.49 -9.44
CA GLY A 9 8.95 1.08 -8.49
C GLY A 9 8.22 0.06 -7.62
N ASN A 10 8.37 0.23 -6.31
CA ASN A 10 7.74 -0.61 -5.31
C ASN A 10 7.27 0.22 -4.12
N ILE A 11 6.44 -0.40 -3.28
CA ILE A 11 6.14 0.09 -1.95
C ILE A 11 6.87 -0.80 -0.96
N THR A 12 7.76 -0.21 -0.18
CA THR A 12 8.47 -0.93 0.89
C THR A 12 7.81 -0.63 2.22
N ILE A 13 7.36 -1.69 2.90
CA ILE A 13 6.94 -1.62 4.30
C ILE A 13 8.16 -1.97 5.14
N LYS A 14 8.52 -1.06 6.04
CA LYS A 14 9.64 -1.20 6.95
C LYS A 14 9.11 -1.31 8.36
N TRP A 15 9.52 -2.36 9.06
CA TRP A 15 9.11 -2.66 10.43
C TRP A 15 10.32 -2.56 11.35
N ASP A 16 10.40 -1.47 12.11
CA ASP A 16 11.51 -1.18 13.01
C ASP A 16 11.11 -1.46 14.46
N VAL A 17 11.63 -2.53 15.05
CA VAL A 17 11.45 -2.84 16.48
C VAL A 17 12.34 -1.91 17.29
N LYS A 18 11.77 -0.91 17.97
CA LYS A 18 12.53 0.15 18.65
C LYS A 18 12.94 -0.22 20.08
N LYS A 19 12.02 -0.80 20.84
CA LYS A 19 12.24 -1.15 22.24
C LYS A 19 11.35 -2.29 22.69
N TRP A 20 11.78 -3.01 23.71
CA TRP A 20 10.96 -4.00 24.40
C TRP A 20 9.83 -3.34 25.19
N SER A 21 8.69 -4.02 25.29
CA SER A 21 7.62 -3.75 26.23
C SER A 21 7.61 -4.83 27.32
N HIS A 22 6.57 -4.87 28.17
CA HIS A 22 6.45 -5.86 29.24
C HIS A 22 6.34 -7.31 28.70
N ASP A 23 5.58 -7.51 27.62
CA ASP A 23 5.27 -8.83 27.05
C ASP A 23 5.47 -8.90 25.51
N GLY A 24 6.13 -7.90 24.94
CA GLY A 24 6.37 -7.80 23.50
C GLY A 24 7.31 -6.63 23.19
N TYR A 25 6.94 -5.81 22.21
CA TYR A 25 7.79 -4.71 21.75
C TYR A 25 6.99 -3.52 21.22
N VAL A 26 7.65 -2.37 21.10
CA VAL A 26 7.16 -1.21 20.36
C VAL A 26 7.89 -1.16 19.03
N ALA A 27 7.14 -1.12 17.93
CA ALA A 27 7.68 -0.96 16.60
C ALA A 27 7.10 0.27 15.88
N THR A 28 7.92 0.83 15.00
CA THR A 28 7.49 1.83 14.04
C THR A 28 7.38 1.16 12.68
N VAL A 29 6.23 1.29 12.05
CA VAL A 29 5.95 0.76 10.72
C VAL A 29 5.88 1.92 9.75
N SER A 30 6.71 1.87 8.70
CA SER A 30 6.77 2.91 7.68
C SER A 30 6.51 2.32 6.30
N LEU A 31 5.63 2.95 5.53
CA LEU A 31 5.37 2.64 4.13
C LEU A 31 6.10 3.70 3.29
N TYR A 32 7.01 3.25 2.43
CA TYR A 32 7.72 4.09 1.47
C TYR A 32 7.21 3.76 0.08
N ASN A 33 6.61 4.72 -0.61
CA ASN A 33 6.21 4.55 -2.00
C ASN A 33 7.33 5.01 -2.93
N TYR A 34 8.23 4.09 -3.29
CA TYR A 34 9.34 4.33 -4.21
C TYR A 34 8.94 4.27 -5.69
N GLN A 35 7.65 4.32 -6.00
CA GLN A 35 7.19 4.41 -7.38
C GLN A 35 7.44 5.81 -7.94
N GLN A 36 7.67 5.92 -9.24
CA GLN A 36 7.91 7.19 -9.92
C GLN A 36 6.59 7.96 -10.13
N TYR A 37 5.55 7.27 -10.59
CA TYR A 37 4.31 7.93 -11.04
C TYR A 37 3.04 7.49 -10.32
N ARG A 38 3.05 6.30 -9.68
CA ARG A 38 1.85 5.72 -9.09
C ARG A 38 1.68 6.16 -7.64
N HIS A 39 0.62 6.90 -7.37
CA HIS A 39 0.19 7.30 -6.04
C HIS A 39 -1.02 6.49 -5.58
N ILE A 40 -1.15 6.29 -4.27
CA ILE A 40 -2.35 5.75 -3.65
C ILE A 40 -3.27 6.93 -3.35
N GLN A 41 -4.42 6.97 -4.03
CA GLN A 41 -5.47 7.97 -3.80
C GLN A 41 -6.41 7.55 -2.67
N ALA A 42 -7.29 8.46 -2.26
CA ALA A 42 -8.43 8.14 -1.41
C ALA A 42 -9.26 6.99 -2.03
N PRO A 43 -9.79 6.04 -1.24
CA PRO A 43 -9.85 5.99 0.24
C PRO A 43 -8.54 5.61 0.96
N GLY A 44 -7.42 5.49 0.24
CA GLY A 44 -6.11 5.28 0.82
C GLY A 44 -5.67 3.82 0.87
N TRP A 45 -4.50 3.57 1.43
CA TRP A 45 -3.99 2.23 1.66
C TRP A 45 -4.69 1.55 2.84
N LYS A 46 -4.82 0.22 2.76
CA LYS A 46 -5.06 -0.66 3.91
C LYS A 46 -3.94 -1.69 3.97
N LEU A 47 -3.27 -1.76 5.11
CA LEU A 47 -2.16 -2.68 5.33
C LEU A 47 -2.61 -3.79 6.27
N GLY A 48 -2.50 -5.04 5.82
CA GLY A 48 -2.75 -6.23 6.63
C GLY A 48 -1.50 -7.09 6.76
N TRP A 49 -1.46 -7.90 7.80
CA TRP A 49 -0.44 -8.93 8.01
C TRP A 49 -1.01 -10.02 8.91
N VAL A 50 -0.27 -11.13 9.04
CA VAL A 50 -0.60 -12.23 9.95
C VAL A 50 0.52 -12.40 10.97
N TRP A 51 0.14 -12.48 12.24
CA TRP A 51 1.08 -12.72 13.32
C TRP A 51 1.73 -14.11 13.22
N ALA A 52 2.99 -14.23 13.65
CA ALA A 52 3.72 -15.50 13.60
C ALA A 52 3.33 -16.46 14.75
N GLY A 53 2.68 -15.94 15.79
CA GLY A 53 2.19 -16.66 16.94
C GLY A 53 0.86 -16.11 17.43
N LYS A 54 0.79 -15.72 18.70
CA LYS A 54 -0.43 -15.25 19.38
C LYS A 54 -0.33 -13.77 19.76
N GLU A 55 0.46 -13.02 19.00
CA GLU A 55 0.66 -11.60 19.21
C GLU A 55 -0.66 -10.83 19.11
N ILE A 56 -0.71 -9.73 19.83
CA ILE A 56 -1.84 -8.79 19.85
C ILE A 56 -1.31 -7.36 19.72
N ILE A 57 -2.21 -6.42 19.44
CA ILE A 57 -1.90 -4.99 19.45
C ILE A 57 -2.47 -4.37 20.72
N TRP A 58 -1.58 -3.95 21.62
CA TRP A 58 -1.99 -3.22 22.82
C TRP A 58 -2.42 -1.80 22.48
N LYS A 59 -1.63 -1.08 21.67
CA LYS A 59 -1.86 0.34 21.34
C LYS A 59 -1.33 0.67 19.95
N MET A 60 -1.94 1.67 19.30
CA MET A 60 -1.45 2.25 18.05
C MET A 60 -1.46 3.78 18.10
N ALA A 61 -0.56 4.39 17.33
CA ALA A 61 -0.54 5.84 17.06
C ALA A 61 -0.24 6.07 15.58
N GLY A 62 -0.84 7.09 14.97
CA GLY A 62 -0.75 7.43 13.55
C GLY A 62 -1.71 6.66 12.65
N ALA A 63 -2.10 5.45 13.06
CA ALA A 63 -3.03 4.59 12.34
C ALA A 63 -3.90 3.80 13.33
N GLN A 64 -4.92 3.11 12.82
CA GLN A 64 -5.79 2.25 13.59
C GLN A 64 -6.15 0.97 12.83
N THR A 65 -6.36 -0.12 13.55
CA THR A 65 -7.05 -1.29 12.98
C THR A 65 -8.49 -0.97 12.61
N THR A 66 -8.97 -1.62 11.56
CA THR A 66 -10.37 -1.53 11.11
C THR A 66 -11.32 -2.29 12.02
N GLU A 67 -10.83 -3.35 12.67
CA GLU A 67 -11.58 -4.16 13.62
C GLU A 67 -10.73 -4.45 14.86
N GLN A 68 -11.38 -4.58 16.01
CA GLN A 68 -10.73 -5.00 17.26
C GLN A 68 -10.59 -6.54 17.33
N GLY A 69 -11.58 -7.29 16.84
CA GLY A 69 -11.65 -8.74 17.02
C GLY A 69 -12.10 -9.16 18.42
N ASP A 70 -12.05 -10.46 18.71
CA ASP A 70 -12.44 -11.00 20.02
C ASP A 70 -11.29 -10.86 21.03
N CYS A 71 -11.39 -9.85 21.89
CA CYS A 71 -10.48 -9.61 23.01
C CYS A 71 -11.00 -10.14 24.36
N SER A 72 -12.04 -10.98 24.40
CA SER A 72 -12.70 -11.43 25.64
C SER A 72 -11.78 -12.14 26.64
N ARG A 73 -10.64 -12.69 26.18
CA ARG A 73 -9.63 -13.30 27.05
C ARG A 73 -8.92 -12.28 27.95
N PHE A 74 -8.86 -11.02 27.54
CA PHE A 74 -8.15 -9.95 28.25
C PHE A 74 -9.11 -9.26 29.21
N ARG A 75 -8.76 -9.26 30.49
CA ARG A 75 -9.56 -8.65 31.56
C ARG A 75 -9.05 -7.27 31.95
N GLU A 76 -7.98 -6.78 31.32
CA GLU A 76 -7.47 -5.43 31.54
C GLU A 76 -8.39 -4.36 30.94
N GLU A 77 -8.48 -3.21 31.61
CA GLU A 77 -9.21 -2.04 31.12
C GLU A 77 -8.24 -0.86 30.88
N PRO A 78 -8.22 -0.24 29.68
CA PRO A 78 -8.95 -0.65 28.48
C PRO A 78 -8.39 -1.95 27.86
N PRO A 79 -9.22 -2.72 27.13
CA PRO A 79 -8.78 -3.93 26.44
C PRO A 79 -7.75 -3.61 25.33
N PRO A 80 -7.04 -4.61 24.80
CA PRO A 80 -6.13 -4.42 23.68
C PRO A 80 -6.81 -3.73 22.48
N HIS A 81 -6.05 -2.90 21.77
CA HIS A 81 -6.50 -2.23 20.55
C HIS A 81 -6.95 -3.22 19.47
N CYS A 82 -6.28 -4.37 19.33
CA CYS A 82 -6.71 -5.44 18.42
C CYS A 82 -6.19 -6.82 18.86
N CYS A 83 -7.07 -7.83 18.83
CA CYS A 83 -6.76 -9.22 19.15
C CYS A 83 -6.88 -10.17 17.95
N ARG A 84 -7.12 -9.64 16.75
CA ARG A 84 -7.13 -10.45 15.53
C ARG A 84 -5.73 -11.00 15.23
N THR A 85 -5.69 -12.23 14.71
CA THR A 85 -4.45 -12.84 14.19
C THR A 85 -4.00 -12.22 12.87
N ASP A 86 -4.93 -11.59 12.16
CA ASP A 86 -4.79 -11.00 10.82
C ASP A 86 -5.26 -9.52 10.79
N PRO A 87 -4.67 -8.61 11.58
CA PRO A 87 -5.14 -7.25 11.66
C PRO A 87 -5.03 -6.51 10.31
N GLU A 88 -6.06 -5.72 9.98
CA GLU A 88 -6.02 -4.75 8.87
C GLU A 88 -6.00 -3.33 9.43
N VAL A 89 -5.00 -2.55 9.03
CA VAL A 89 -4.70 -1.21 9.51
C VAL A 89 -4.97 -0.18 8.42
N VAL A 90 -5.54 0.94 8.84
CA VAL A 90 -5.74 2.14 8.03
C VAL A 90 -5.14 3.35 8.73
N ASP A 91 -4.60 4.26 7.93
CA ASP A 91 -4.12 5.55 8.42
C ASP A 91 -5.25 6.37 9.04
N PHE A 92 -4.93 7.24 9.99
CA PHE A 92 -5.92 8.19 10.47
C PHE A 92 -6.29 9.22 9.40
N LEU A 93 -7.48 9.81 9.53
CA LEU A 93 -7.88 10.94 8.70
C LEU A 93 -7.13 12.22 9.11
N PRO A 94 -6.98 13.19 8.18
CA PRO A 94 -6.49 14.51 8.52
C PRO A 94 -7.31 15.14 9.66
N GLY A 95 -6.64 15.81 10.59
CA GLY A 95 -7.28 16.42 11.78
C GLY A 95 -7.35 15.52 13.01
N ALA A 96 -6.71 14.34 12.99
CA ALA A 96 -6.54 13.51 14.18
C ALA A 96 -5.92 14.31 15.35
N ALA A 97 -6.29 13.99 16.59
CA ALA A 97 -5.74 14.67 17.77
C ALA A 97 -4.21 14.50 17.85
N TYR A 98 -3.49 15.57 18.21
CA TYR A 98 -2.02 15.61 18.22
C TYR A 98 -1.39 14.45 19.02
N SER A 99 -1.98 14.08 20.16
CA SER A 99 -1.52 12.97 21.00
C SER A 99 -1.57 11.59 20.33
N LYS A 100 -2.30 11.46 19.22
CA LYS A 100 -2.46 10.22 18.45
C LYS A 100 -1.68 10.26 17.13
N GLN A 101 -0.97 11.34 16.83
CA GLN A 101 -0.22 11.49 15.60
C GLN A 101 1.21 10.94 15.73
N THR A 102 1.74 10.48 14.60
CA THR A 102 3.15 10.17 14.40
C THR A 102 3.66 10.96 13.19
N PRO A 103 4.97 11.13 13.01
CA PRO A 103 5.51 11.79 11.82
C PRO A 103 4.98 11.13 10.53
N ASN A 104 4.60 11.93 9.53
CA ASN A 104 4.11 11.47 8.22
C ASN A 104 2.81 10.63 8.24
N CYS A 105 2.09 10.56 9.36
CA CYS A 105 0.78 9.89 9.42
C CYS A 105 -0.35 10.78 8.89
N CYS A 106 -1.56 10.22 9.01
CA CYS A 106 -2.79 10.96 9.19
C CYS A 106 -3.25 11.68 7.92
N LYS A 107 -2.99 11.08 6.76
CA LYS A 107 -3.35 11.56 5.44
C LYS A 107 -4.55 10.80 4.86
N GLY A 108 -5.28 10.06 5.69
CA GLY A 108 -6.38 9.19 5.25
C GLY A 108 -5.91 8.11 4.29
N GLY A 109 -4.66 7.68 4.43
CA GLY A 109 -4.05 6.62 3.62
C GLY A 109 -3.63 7.07 2.22
N VAL A 110 -3.71 8.37 1.91
CA VAL A 110 -3.15 8.90 0.67
C VAL A 110 -1.62 8.85 0.74
N LEU A 111 -1.00 8.26 -0.28
CA LEU A 111 0.45 8.08 -0.35
C LEU A 111 0.96 8.45 -1.75
N SER A 112 1.64 9.59 -1.86
CA SER A 112 2.19 10.06 -3.14
C SER A 112 3.28 9.14 -3.67
N SER A 113 3.56 9.22 -4.97
CA SER A 113 4.74 8.58 -5.54
C SER A 113 6.00 9.36 -5.17
N TRP A 114 7.14 8.68 -5.01
CA TRP A 114 8.41 9.33 -4.74
C TRP A 114 8.79 10.31 -5.84
N GLY A 115 8.57 9.94 -7.10
CA GLY A 115 8.93 10.77 -8.25
C GLY A 115 8.15 12.09 -8.34
N GLN A 116 6.93 12.15 -7.80
CA GLN A 116 6.10 13.36 -7.83
C GLN A 116 6.21 14.19 -6.55
N ASN A 117 6.17 13.55 -5.38
CA ASN A 117 6.22 14.25 -4.10
C ASN A 117 6.86 13.37 -3.01
N PRO A 118 8.21 13.40 -2.87
CA PRO A 118 8.93 12.62 -1.87
C PRO A 118 8.47 12.89 -0.43
N ALA A 119 8.09 14.13 -0.10
CA ALA A 119 7.68 14.51 1.24
C ALA A 119 6.37 13.81 1.67
N ASN A 120 5.48 13.51 0.72
CA ASN A 120 4.21 12.83 0.97
C ASN A 120 4.23 11.34 0.58
N ALA A 121 5.36 10.81 0.14
CA ALA A 121 5.55 9.41 -0.27
C ALA A 121 5.86 8.46 0.90
N ILE A 122 5.78 8.96 2.14
CA ILE A 122 6.01 8.19 3.37
C ILE A 122 4.75 8.23 4.22
N ALA A 123 4.33 7.09 4.76
CA ALA A 123 3.36 7.02 5.85
C ALA A 123 3.95 6.22 6.99
N THR A 124 3.77 6.67 8.24
CA THR A 124 4.37 6.02 9.40
C THR A 124 3.38 5.96 10.55
N PHE A 125 3.35 4.84 11.24
CA PHE A 125 2.56 4.64 12.46
C PHE A 125 3.35 3.79 13.46
N ASP A 126 3.01 3.92 14.73
CA ASP A 126 3.62 3.15 15.81
C ASP A 126 2.64 2.08 16.31
N VAL A 127 3.16 0.90 16.61
CA VAL A 127 2.41 -0.24 17.12
C VAL A 127 3.10 -0.79 18.37
N THR A 128 2.33 -0.94 19.44
CA THR A 128 2.76 -1.65 20.65
C THR A 128 2.22 -3.07 20.58
N VAL A 129 3.10 -4.03 20.35
CA VAL A 129 2.79 -5.45 20.20
C VAL A 129 2.95 -6.16 21.54
N GLY A 130 1.98 -7.01 21.88
CA GLY A 130 2.00 -7.89 23.05
C GLY A 130 2.13 -9.36 22.65
N GLN A 131 2.39 -10.23 23.64
CA GLN A 131 2.61 -11.67 23.48
C GLN A 131 3.64 -12.09 22.40
N ALA A 132 4.59 -11.21 22.09
CA ALA A 132 5.65 -11.47 21.10
C ALA A 132 6.94 -12.02 21.71
N GLY A 133 7.02 -12.06 23.04
CA GLY A 133 8.27 -12.29 23.76
C GLY A 133 9.15 -11.03 23.83
N ILE A 134 10.15 -11.07 24.71
CA ILE A 134 10.99 -9.92 25.06
C ILE A 134 12.47 -10.15 24.73
N SER A 135 12.77 -11.06 23.81
CA SER A 135 14.14 -11.39 23.43
C SER A 135 14.34 -11.43 21.91
N ASN A 136 15.57 -11.18 21.47
CA ASN A 136 15.93 -11.21 20.04
C ASN A 136 15.63 -12.55 19.36
N SER A 137 15.65 -13.66 20.10
CA SER A 137 15.40 -15.00 19.58
C SER A 137 13.92 -15.38 19.59
N SER A 138 13.09 -14.77 20.44
CA SER A 138 11.66 -15.06 20.53
C SER A 138 10.84 -14.28 19.50
N VAL A 139 11.26 -13.05 19.21
CA VAL A 139 10.56 -12.18 18.27
C VAL A 139 10.68 -12.68 16.84
N LYS A 140 9.54 -12.79 16.17
CA LYS A 140 9.42 -13.18 14.77
C LYS A 140 8.79 -12.03 13.97
N ALA A 141 9.21 -11.91 12.71
CA ALA A 141 8.57 -10.99 11.79
C ALA A 141 7.13 -11.44 11.51
N PRO A 142 6.18 -10.51 11.34
CA PRO A 142 4.88 -10.85 10.80
C PRO A 142 5.01 -11.47 9.41
N THR A 143 3.97 -12.19 8.99
CA THR A 143 3.94 -12.94 7.73
C THR A 143 2.74 -12.52 6.90
N ASN A 144 2.69 -12.94 5.63
CA ASN A 144 1.53 -12.74 4.75
C ASN A 144 1.04 -11.29 4.72
N PHE A 145 1.95 -10.35 4.49
CA PHE A 145 1.59 -8.95 4.34
C PHE A 145 0.68 -8.76 3.13
N THR A 146 -0.37 -7.96 3.29
CA THR A 146 -1.29 -7.56 2.22
C THR A 146 -1.36 -6.05 2.15
N LEU A 147 -1.13 -5.48 0.98
CA LEU A 147 -1.32 -4.05 0.75
C LEU A 147 -2.50 -3.88 -0.21
N LYS A 148 -3.60 -3.32 0.30
CA LYS A 148 -4.76 -2.95 -0.51
C LYS A 148 -4.72 -1.46 -0.80
N ALA A 149 -4.99 -1.09 -2.03
CA ALA A 149 -5.15 0.28 -2.49
C ALA A 149 -6.46 0.37 -3.28
N PRO A 150 -6.90 1.56 -3.72
CA PRO A 150 -8.02 1.66 -4.65
C PRO A 150 -7.67 0.92 -5.95
N GLY A 151 -8.41 -0.16 -6.21
CA GLY A 151 -8.12 -1.11 -7.30
C GLY A 151 -7.18 -2.26 -6.88
N PRO A 152 -7.27 -3.42 -7.55
CA PRO A 152 -6.35 -4.52 -7.29
C PRO A 152 -4.95 -4.22 -7.87
N GLY A 153 -3.92 -4.93 -7.39
CA GLY A 153 -2.63 -4.96 -8.10
C GLY A 153 -1.37 -5.11 -7.25
N TYR A 154 -1.40 -4.80 -5.95
CA TYR A 154 -0.21 -4.98 -5.11
C TYR A 154 -0.08 -6.42 -4.61
N THR A 155 1.12 -6.97 -4.70
CA THR A 155 1.50 -8.25 -4.10
C THR A 155 2.76 -8.03 -3.27
N CYS A 156 2.74 -8.46 -2.01
CA CYS A 156 3.85 -8.30 -1.09
C CYS A 156 4.64 -9.61 -0.94
N GLY A 157 5.96 -9.48 -0.87
CA GLY A 157 6.85 -10.59 -0.55
C GLY A 157 6.90 -10.92 0.95
N PRO A 158 7.73 -11.89 1.35
CA PRO A 158 8.00 -12.15 2.76
C PRO A 158 8.81 -11.02 3.41
N ALA A 159 8.67 -10.88 4.73
CA ALA A 159 9.52 -10.00 5.52
C ALA A 159 10.97 -10.50 5.53
N LYS A 160 11.91 -9.62 5.19
CA LYS A 160 13.34 -9.89 5.18
C LYS A 160 14.02 -9.08 6.27
N GLU A 161 14.81 -9.74 7.12
CA GLU A 161 15.64 -9.05 8.10
C GLU A 161 16.77 -8.29 7.39
N VAL A 162 16.96 -7.04 7.78
CA VAL A 162 17.97 -6.13 7.23
C VAL A 162 18.75 -5.48 8.38
N GLU A 163 19.79 -4.71 8.04
CA GLU A 163 20.55 -3.96 9.06
C GLU A 163 19.62 -3.08 9.91
N PRO A 164 19.76 -3.09 11.25
CA PRO A 164 18.92 -2.29 12.11
C PRO A 164 19.02 -0.78 11.81
N THR A 165 17.87 -0.14 11.71
CA THR A 165 17.77 1.29 11.40
C THR A 165 18.34 2.15 12.51
N LYS A 166 19.11 3.17 12.15
CA LYS A 166 19.57 4.21 13.09
C LYS A 166 18.65 5.42 13.03
N PHE A 167 18.25 5.92 14.19
CA PHE A 167 17.40 7.09 14.36
C PHE A 167 18.17 8.18 15.10
N ILE A 168 18.15 9.39 14.56
CA ILE A 168 18.64 10.57 15.28
C ILE A 168 17.55 11.00 16.25
N ASP A 169 17.91 11.18 17.52
CA ASP A 169 17.01 11.67 18.56
C ASP A 169 16.74 13.16 18.33
N LYS A 170 15.62 13.45 17.67
CA LYS A 170 15.20 14.82 17.34
C LYS A 170 14.53 15.55 18.50
N ASP A 171 14.14 14.83 19.55
CA ASP A 171 13.48 15.40 20.73
C ASP A 171 14.51 15.93 21.75
N GLY A 172 15.76 15.48 21.64
CA GLY A 172 16.92 15.99 22.39
C GLY A 172 17.73 17.06 21.65
N ASP A 173 19.06 17.02 21.81
CA ASP A 173 20.00 17.96 21.18
C ASP A 173 20.42 17.56 19.75
N GLY A 174 19.82 16.49 19.20
CA GLY A 174 20.15 15.96 17.88
C GLY A 174 21.49 15.23 17.78
N ARG A 175 22.26 15.09 18.87
CA ARG A 175 23.57 14.43 18.87
C ARG A 175 23.50 12.95 19.19
N ARG A 176 22.43 12.53 19.87
CA ARG A 176 22.20 11.12 20.21
C ARG A 176 21.61 10.37 19.01
N THR A 177 22.24 9.24 18.68
CA THR A 177 21.69 8.26 17.74
C THR A 177 21.22 7.03 18.53
N THR A 178 20.00 6.59 18.28
CA THR A 178 19.46 5.32 18.74
C THR A 178 19.36 4.37 17.56
N GLN A 179 19.19 3.07 17.82
CA GLN A 179 19.01 2.08 16.76
C GLN A 179 17.84 1.17 17.08
N ALA A 180 17.19 0.67 16.04
CA ALA A 180 16.26 -0.44 16.15
C ALA A 180 17.00 -1.66 16.71
N ILE A 181 16.25 -2.51 17.41
CA ILE A 181 16.70 -3.81 17.87
C ILE A 181 16.74 -4.78 16.68
N LYS A 182 15.69 -4.75 15.85
CA LYS A 182 15.55 -5.49 14.60
C LYS A 182 14.80 -4.64 13.59
N THR A 183 15.13 -4.82 12.32
CA THR A 183 14.44 -4.19 11.20
C THR A 183 14.10 -5.24 10.16
N TRP A 184 12.83 -5.25 9.71
CA TRP A 184 12.42 -6.05 8.57
C TRP A 184 11.88 -5.17 7.46
N ASN A 185 12.20 -5.54 6.21
CA ASN A 185 11.64 -4.94 5.02
C ASN A 185 10.75 -5.94 4.29
N VAL A 186 9.60 -5.47 3.87
CA VAL A 186 8.66 -6.16 3.00
C VAL A 186 8.50 -5.33 1.74
N THR A 187 8.76 -5.93 0.59
CA THR A 187 8.59 -5.25 -0.70
C THR A 187 7.25 -5.67 -1.32
N CYS A 188 6.41 -4.69 -1.62
CA CYS A 188 5.18 -4.86 -2.37
C CYS A 188 5.34 -4.27 -3.77
N THR A 189 5.10 -5.07 -4.79
CA THR A 189 5.16 -4.64 -6.19
C THR A 189 3.78 -4.57 -6.79
N TYR A 190 3.59 -3.62 -7.69
CA TYR A 190 2.36 -3.51 -8.46
C TYR A 190 2.45 -4.40 -9.69
N SER A 191 1.40 -5.21 -9.93
CA SER A 191 1.27 -6.06 -11.09
C SER A 191 0.03 -5.70 -11.88
N GLN A 192 0.21 -5.22 -13.12
CA GLN A 192 -0.90 -4.89 -14.02
C GLN A 192 -1.78 -6.14 -14.31
N PHE A 193 -1.18 -7.33 -14.39
CA PHE A 193 -1.89 -8.59 -14.58
C PHE A 193 -2.76 -8.98 -13.36
N GLY A 194 -2.32 -8.61 -12.15
CA GLY A 194 -3.14 -8.75 -10.94
C GLY A 194 -4.21 -7.66 -10.80
N ALA A 195 -3.97 -6.50 -11.42
CA ALA A 195 -4.86 -5.33 -11.39
C ALA A 195 -6.01 -5.38 -12.42
N GLY A 196 -5.89 -6.19 -13.47
CA GLY A 196 -6.95 -6.32 -14.46
C GLY A 196 -6.80 -7.56 -15.33
N ARG A 197 -7.87 -8.38 -15.38
CA ARG A 197 -8.09 -9.33 -16.49
C ARG A 197 -8.36 -8.62 -17.83
N SER A 198 -8.46 -7.29 -17.83
CA SER A 198 -8.54 -6.44 -19.02
C SER A 198 -7.85 -5.10 -18.71
N PRO A 199 -6.82 -4.67 -19.45
CA PRO A 199 -6.17 -3.38 -19.21
C PRO A 199 -7.15 -2.23 -19.50
N THR A 200 -7.22 -1.26 -18.58
CA THR A 200 -7.81 0.06 -18.86
C THR A 200 -6.86 0.80 -19.80
N CYS A 201 -7.19 0.86 -21.09
CA CYS A 201 -6.40 1.65 -22.04
C CYS A 201 -7.00 3.05 -22.20
N CYS A 202 -6.15 4.07 -22.08
CA CYS A 202 -6.42 5.38 -22.62
C CYS A 202 -5.88 5.43 -24.06
N VAL A 203 -6.76 5.67 -25.03
CA VAL A 203 -6.39 5.74 -26.44
C VAL A 203 -6.64 7.15 -26.97
N VAL A 204 -5.67 7.70 -27.69
CA VAL A 204 -5.81 8.95 -28.44
C VAL A 204 -5.91 8.57 -29.90
N LEU A 205 -7.05 8.86 -30.51
CA LEU A 205 -7.32 8.54 -31.91
C LEU A 205 -7.12 9.81 -32.74
N SER A 206 -6.22 9.76 -33.71
CA SER A 206 -6.12 10.74 -34.79
C SER A 206 -6.70 10.12 -36.06
N SER A 207 -7.65 10.80 -36.70
CA SER A 207 -8.22 10.37 -37.98
C SER A 207 -7.74 11.29 -39.10
N PHE A 208 -7.17 10.71 -40.14
CA PHE A 208 -6.97 11.37 -41.43
C PHE A 208 -8.18 11.10 -42.33
N TYR A 209 -8.55 12.07 -43.18
CA TYR A 209 -9.74 11.95 -44.05
C TYR A 209 -9.63 10.86 -45.13
N ASN A 210 -8.44 10.29 -45.35
CA ASN A 210 -8.19 9.32 -46.41
C ASN A 210 -7.63 7.99 -45.88
N SER A 211 -8.42 6.94 -45.99
CA SER A 211 -8.11 5.58 -45.50
C SER A 211 -7.09 4.82 -46.36
N THR A 212 -6.61 5.38 -47.47
CA THR A 212 -5.55 4.76 -48.29
C THR A 212 -4.15 5.32 -47.99
N ILE A 213 -4.05 6.41 -47.22
CA ILE A 213 -2.77 7.05 -46.86
C ILE A 213 -2.23 6.52 -45.53
N VAL A 214 -3.12 6.12 -44.61
CA VAL A 214 -2.78 5.55 -43.30
C VAL A 214 -3.80 4.48 -42.92
N ASP A 215 -3.30 3.31 -42.51
CA ASP A 215 -4.15 2.19 -42.09
C ASP A 215 -4.94 2.54 -40.82
N CYS A 216 -6.26 2.40 -40.88
CA CYS A 216 -7.12 2.49 -39.70
C CYS A 216 -7.10 1.16 -38.94
N ASN A 217 -6.43 1.15 -37.78
CA ASN A 217 -6.49 0.00 -36.88
C ASN A 217 -7.93 -0.24 -36.40
N LYS A 218 -8.40 -1.48 -36.54
CA LYS A 218 -9.77 -1.89 -36.19
C LYS A 218 -10.00 -2.05 -34.69
N CYS A 219 -8.94 -2.07 -33.90
CA CYS A 219 -9.02 -2.23 -32.47
C CYS A 219 -7.87 -1.45 -31.78
N SER A 220 -8.18 -0.81 -30.66
CA SER A 220 -7.25 0.07 -29.93
C SER A 220 -7.00 -0.36 -28.49
N CYS A 221 -7.86 -1.21 -27.92
CA CYS A 221 -7.71 -1.71 -26.54
C CYS A 221 -8.42 -3.06 -26.38
N GLY A 222 -7.80 -3.99 -25.64
CA GLY A 222 -8.45 -5.24 -25.24
C GLY A 222 -8.85 -6.17 -26.40
N CYS A 223 -8.10 -6.13 -27.51
CA CYS A 223 -8.41 -6.93 -28.70
C CYS A 223 -8.23 -8.41 -28.41
N GLN A 224 -9.30 -9.19 -28.56
CA GLN A 224 -9.19 -10.65 -28.56
C GLN A 224 -8.77 -11.11 -29.96
N ASP A 225 -7.68 -11.87 -30.03
CA ASP A 225 -7.33 -12.63 -31.23
C ASP A 225 -8.29 -13.82 -31.34
N ASN A 226 -9.50 -13.60 -31.86
CA ASN A 226 -10.25 -14.69 -32.47
C ASN A 226 -11.33 -14.22 -33.45
N SER A 227 -11.27 -14.82 -34.63
CA SER A 227 -11.95 -14.54 -35.88
C SER A 227 -13.47 -14.79 -35.90
N THR A 228 -14.17 -14.73 -34.77
CA THR A 228 -15.55 -15.25 -34.70
C THR A 228 -16.67 -14.26 -34.44
N ASN A 229 -16.43 -12.96 -34.23
CA ASN A 229 -17.48 -11.93 -34.34
C ASN A 229 -16.84 -10.52 -34.37
N PRO A 230 -16.50 -9.95 -35.53
CA PRO A 230 -16.03 -8.58 -35.58
C PRO A 230 -17.19 -7.65 -35.23
N VAL A 231 -17.12 -6.97 -34.08
CA VAL A 231 -17.95 -5.79 -33.83
C VAL A 231 -17.50 -4.75 -34.84
N SER A 232 -18.25 -4.64 -35.93
CA SER A 232 -18.03 -3.66 -36.98
C SER A 232 -18.30 -2.27 -36.41
N CYS A 233 -17.27 -1.42 -36.39
CA CYS A 233 -17.49 0.02 -36.36
C CYS A 233 -18.20 0.40 -37.66
N ILE A 234 -19.52 0.53 -37.62
CA ILE A 234 -20.30 0.99 -38.77
C ILE A 234 -19.96 2.45 -39.02
N LYS A 235 -19.51 2.75 -40.24
CA LYS A 235 -19.27 4.11 -40.72
C LYS A 235 -20.61 4.83 -40.75
N ALA A 236 -20.90 5.65 -39.74
CA ALA A 236 -22.05 6.55 -39.80
C ALA A 236 -21.74 7.64 -40.83
N GLN A 237 -22.36 7.54 -42.00
CA GLN A 237 -22.28 8.56 -43.03
C GLN A 237 -23.26 9.67 -42.63
N LEU A 238 -22.83 10.61 -41.79
CA LEU A 238 -23.51 11.88 -41.57
C LEU A 238 -22.52 12.94 -41.05
N THR A 239 -22.57 14.08 -41.71
CA THR A 239 -21.90 15.34 -41.40
C THR A 239 -22.19 15.81 -39.97
N LEU A 240 -21.15 16.37 -39.33
CA LEU A 240 -21.07 16.98 -37.99
C LEU A 240 -20.95 16.03 -36.77
N SER A 241 -19.73 16.07 -36.19
CA SER A 241 -19.38 15.82 -34.77
C SER A 241 -20.18 14.75 -34.01
N GLY A 242 -19.73 13.49 -34.06
CA GLY A 242 -20.27 12.40 -33.25
C GLY A 242 -19.22 11.76 -32.36
N PHE A 243 -19.37 11.89 -31.03
CA PHE A 243 -18.66 11.11 -30.02
C PHE A 243 -19.10 9.63 -30.08
N CYS A 244 -18.16 8.68 -30.06
CA CYS A 244 -18.46 7.28 -29.79
C CYS A 244 -18.85 7.10 -28.32
N ARG A 245 -20.11 6.82 -28.05
CA ARG A 245 -20.62 6.38 -26.74
C ARG A 245 -20.59 4.85 -26.71
N ALA A 246 -19.64 4.26 -25.99
CA ALA A 246 -19.71 2.86 -25.61
C ALA A 246 -20.81 2.71 -24.53
N ARG A 247 -21.83 1.89 -24.78
CA ARG A 247 -22.69 1.35 -23.72
C ARG A 247 -22.00 0.09 -23.18
N GLY A 248 -21.98 -0.02 -21.85
CA GLY A 248 -21.58 -1.26 -21.15
C GLY A 248 -22.61 -2.37 -21.29
#